data_AF-A0A9D9LQT9-F1
#
_entry.id   AF-A0A9D9LQT9-F1
#
_cell.length_a   1.000
_cell.length_b   1.000
_cell.length_c   1.000
_cell.angle_alpha   90.00
_cell.angle_beta   90.00
_cell.angle_gamma   90.00
#
_symmetry.space_group_name_H-M   'P 1'
#
loop_
_entity.id
_entity.type
_entity.pdbx_description
1 polymer ?
#
loop_
_entity_poly.entity_id
_entity_poly.type
_entity_poly.pdbx_seq_one_letter_code
_entity_poly.pdbx_strand_id
1 'polypeptide(L)'
;MITVNNLSFQFGGQLLFKDVDLKFTPGNCYGIIGANGAGKSTFLRILCGELEPTKGEVYIPDTVRMSVLKQDHFAYEEYTVLDTVIMGNKRLYDIMKEKDALYAKEDFTDEDGIRASELEGEFAELNGWEAESDASKLIQGLGLTDDYLY
;
A
#
# COMPACT_ATOMS: atom_id res chain seq x y z
N MET A 1 16.95 3.44 -0.83
CA MET A 1 17.28 2.39 -1.83
C MET A 1 16.80 1.08 -1.25
N ILE A 2 16.12 0.24 -2.04
CA ILE A 2 15.69 -1.09 -1.61
C ILE A 2 16.74 -2.10 -2.07
N THR A 3 17.13 -3.03 -1.20
CA THR A 3 18.15 -4.04 -1.52
C THR A 3 17.63 -5.44 -1.26
N VAL A 4 17.96 -6.35 -2.17
CA VAL A 4 17.67 -7.78 -2.08
C VAL A 4 19.01 -8.50 -2.04
N ASN A 5 19.25 -9.29 -1.00
CA ASN A 5 20.54 -9.95 -0.77
C ASN A 5 20.36 -11.46 -0.64
N ASN A 6 21.08 -12.23 -1.47
CA ASN A 6 21.09 -13.71 -1.47
C ASN A 6 19.68 -14.35 -1.43
N LEU A 7 18.70 -13.70 -2.06
CA LEU A 7 17.30 -14.09 -1.92
C LEU A 7 17.03 -15.40 -2.66
N SER A 8 16.48 -16.37 -1.96
CA SER A 8 16.10 -17.67 -2.52
C SER A 8 14.71 -18.08 -2.03
N PHE A 9 13.94 -18.70 -2.91
CA PHE A 9 12.63 -19.21 -2.56
C PHE A 9 12.34 -20.55 -3.22
N GLN A 10 11.82 -21.48 -2.42
CA GLN A 10 11.35 -22.78 -2.87
C GLN A 10 9.91 -23.02 -2.41
N PHE A 11 9.08 -23.61 -3.28
CA PHE A 11 7.71 -23.97 -2.97
C PHE A 11 7.51 -25.47 -3.14
N GLY A 12 7.08 -26.17 -2.10
CA GLY A 12 6.87 -27.63 -2.15
C GLY A 12 8.12 -28.42 -2.58
N GLY A 13 9.32 -27.92 -2.24
CA GLY A 13 10.59 -28.53 -2.64
C GLY A 13 11.09 -28.14 -4.04
N GLN A 14 10.28 -27.46 -4.85
CA GLN A 14 10.71 -26.90 -6.13
C GLN A 14 11.32 -25.51 -5.92
N LEU A 15 12.58 -25.35 -6.34
CA LEU A 15 13.28 -24.07 -6.35
C LEU A 15 12.72 -23.17 -7.45
N LEU A 16 12.21 -21.99 -7.11
CA LEU A 16 11.72 -21.00 -8.09
C LEU A 16 12.84 -20.06 -8.52
N PHE A 17 13.62 -19.55 -7.57
CA PHE A 17 14.80 -18.74 -7.80
C PHE A 17 15.76 -18.84 -6.61
N LYS A 18 17.03 -18.53 -6.86
CA LYS A 18 18.12 -18.77 -5.92
C LYS A 18 19.18 -17.69 -6.05
N ASP A 19 19.77 -17.32 -4.91
CA ASP A 19 20.92 -16.42 -4.81
C ASP A 19 20.71 -15.11 -5.60
N VAL A 20 19.53 -14.50 -5.46
CA VAL A 20 19.17 -13.26 -6.16
C VAL A 20 19.70 -12.06 -5.39
N ASP A 21 20.54 -11.26 -6.04
CA ASP A 21 21.04 -9.98 -5.54
C ASP A 21 20.58 -8.84 -6.45
N LEU A 22 19.84 -7.88 -5.90
CA LEU A 22 19.28 -6.74 -6.64
C LEU A 22 19.30 -5.46 -5.83
N LYS A 23 19.39 -4.33 -6.53
CA LYS A 23 19.29 -2.98 -5.95
C LYS A 23 18.29 -2.14 -6.73
N PHE A 24 17.28 -1.64 -6.04
CA PHE A 24 16.31 -0.70 -6.60
C PHE A 24 16.67 0.71 -6.14
N THR A 25 17.10 1.53 -7.09
CA THR A 25 17.52 2.92 -6.87
C THR A 25 16.36 3.88 -7.15
N PRO A 26 16.23 4.98 -6.38
CA PRO A 26 15.18 5.97 -6.59
C PRO A 26 15.18 6.54 -8.01
N GLY A 27 13.99 6.83 -8.55
CA GLY A 27 13.81 7.44 -9.88
C GLY A 27 13.81 6.46 -11.05
N ASN A 28 14.01 5.16 -10.81
CA ASN A 28 14.01 4.14 -11.85
C ASN A 28 12.72 3.32 -11.89
N CYS A 29 12.36 2.89 -13.10
CA CYS A 29 11.29 1.93 -13.35
C CYS A 29 11.91 0.58 -13.75
N TYR A 30 11.44 -0.49 -13.12
CA TYR A 30 11.98 -1.84 -13.29
C TYR A 30 10.91 -2.79 -13.82
N GLY A 31 11.24 -3.55 -14.86
CA GLY A 31 10.38 -4.60 -15.40
C GLY A 31 10.90 -5.99 -15.03
N ILE A 32 10.02 -6.86 -14.52
CA ILE A 32 10.31 -8.27 -14.25
C ILE A 32 9.70 -9.11 -15.36
N ILE A 33 10.54 -9.81 -16.12
CA ILE A 33 10.13 -10.67 -17.23
C ILE A 33 10.53 -12.12 -16.99
N GLY A 34 9.85 -13.05 -17.64
CA GLY A 34 10.12 -14.48 -17.52
C GLY A 34 8.88 -15.32 -17.85
N ALA A 35 9.07 -16.62 -18.05
CA ALA A 35 7.97 -17.54 -18.34
C ALA A 35 6.91 -17.58 -17.22
N ASN A 36 5.70 -18.06 -17.53
CA ASN A 36 4.70 -18.34 -16.51
C ASN A 36 5.22 -19.43 -15.56
N GLY A 37 5.03 -19.24 -14.26
CA GLY A 37 5.58 -20.12 -13.23
C GLY A 37 7.05 -19.84 -12.83
N ALA A 38 7.76 -18.91 -13.48
CA ALA A 38 9.14 -18.56 -13.12
C ALA A 38 9.30 -17.84 -11.76
N GLY A 39 8.22 -17.68 -10.99
CA GLY A 39 8.26 -17.05 -9.67
C GLY A 39 8.13 -15.52 -9.65
N LYS A 40 7.73 -14.87 -10.75
CA LYS A 40 7.58 -13.40 -10.82
C LYS A 40 6.67 -12.82 -9.73
N SER A 41 5.43 -13.32 -9.66
CA SER A 41 4.46 -12.87 -8.64
C SER A 41 4.93 -13.24 -7.23
N THR A 42 5.58 -14.40 -7.07
CA THR A 42 6.17 -14.82 -5.79
C THR A 42 7.27 -13.87 -5.34
N PHE A 43 8.15 -13.46 -6.26
CA PHE A 43 9.20 -12.49 -5.99
C PHE A 43 8.61 -11.14 -5.57
N LEU A 44 7.58 -10.65 -6.26
CA LEU A 44 6.89 -9.41 -5.86
C LEU A 44 6.25 -9.52 -4.48
N ARG A 45 5.62 -10.66 -4.14
CA ARG A 45 5.08 -10.92 -2.80
C ARG A 45 6.15 -10.90 -1.72
N ILE A 46 7.33 -11.43 -2.00
CA ILE A 46 8.47 -11.37 -1.08
C ILE A 46 8.99 -9.93 -0.96
N LEU A 47 9.09 -9.22 -2.08
CA LEU A 47 9.55 -7.83 -2.12
C LEU A 47 8.64 -6.91 -1.30
N CYS A 48 7.33 -7.14 -1.29
CA CYS A 48 6.38 -6.36 -0.50
C CYS A 48 6.09 -6.94 0.90
N GLY A 49 6.81 -8.00 1.32
CA GLY A 49 6.67 -8.59 2.64
C GLY A 49 5.41 -9.45 2.86
N GLU A 50 4.64 -9.74 1.80
CA GLU A 50 3.49 -10.65 1.88
C GLU A 50 3.91 -12.13 2.01
N LEU A 51 5.16 -12.45 1.70
CA LEU A 51 5.71 -13.80 1.74
C LEU A 51 7.15 -13.79 2.23
N GLU A 52 7.48 -14.66 3.19
CA GLU A 52 8.86 -14.77 3.67
C GLU A 52 9.73 -15.56 2.69
N PRO A 53 10.98 -15.13 2.44
CA PRO A 53 11.91 -15.90 1.64
C PRO A 53 12.37 -17.17 2.39
N THR A 54 12.82 -18.18 1.65
CA THR A 54 13.44 -19.36 2.27
C THR A 54 14.86 -19.05 2.78
N LYS A 55 15.58 -18.17 2.08
CA LYS A 55 16.89 -17.64 2.47
C LYS A 55 17.08 -16.22 1.93
N GLY A 56 17.99 -15.49 2.57
CA GLY A 56 18.28 -14.11 2.23
C GLY A 56 17.23 -13.15 2.77
N GLU A 57 17.28 -11.91 2.34
CA GLU A 57 16.42 -10.85 2.86
C GLU A 57 16.12 -9.77 1.82
N VAL A 58 15.04 -9.05 2.07
CA VAL A 58 14.69 -7.80 1.40
C VAL A 58 14.76 -6.70 2.45
N TYR A 59 15.59 -5.69 2.21
CA TYR A 59 15.70 -4.52 3.07
C TYR A 59 15.07 -3.30 2.39
N ILE A 60 14.05 -2.76 3.04
CA ILE A 60 13.38 -1.51 2.70
C ILE A 60 13.64 -0.54 3.86
N PRO A 61 14.25 0.64 3.62
CA PRO A 61 14.45 1.63 4.68
C PRO A 61 13.11 2.13 5.25
N ASP A 62 13.06 2.42 6.55
CA ASP A 62 11.84 2.91 7.25
C ASP A 62 11.30 4.24 6.66
N THR A 63 12.14 4.99 5.97
CA THR A 63 11.78 6.23 5.27
C THR A 63 11.09 5.99 3.93
N VAL A 64 10.93 4.74 3.50
CA VAL A 64 10.33 4.36 2.21
C VAL A 64 9.04 3.59 2.47
N ARG A 65 7.92 4.12 1.97
CA ARG A 65 6.64 3.41 1.97
C ARG A 65 6.53 2.51 0.75
N MET A 66 6.19 1.24 0.97
CA MET A 66 5.85 0.29 -0.10
C MET A 66 4.34 0.31 -0.35
N SER A 67 3.93 0.49 -1.61
CA SER A 67 2.53 0.39 -2.05
C SER A 67 2.45 -0.64 -3.18
N VAL A 68 1.41 -1.48 -3.15
CA VAL A 68 1.25 -2.60 -4.08
C VAL A 68 -0.11 -2.53 -4.75
N LEU A 69 -0.13 -2.54 -6.08
CA LEU A 69 -1.35 -2.78 -6.85
C LEU A 69 -1.54 -4.30 -6.98
N LYS A 70 -2.59 -4.82 -6.36
CA LYS A 70 -2.94 -6.24 -6.42
C LYS A 70 -3.58 -6.57 -7.76
N GLN A 71 -3.47 -7.85 -8.17
CA GLN A 71 -4.11 -8.35 -9.39
C GLN A 71 -5.62 -8.57 -9.24
N ASP A 72 -6.12 -8.59 -8.01
CA ASP A 72 -7.54 -8.80 -7.75
C ASP A 72 -8.32 -7.52 -8.04
N HIS A 73 -8.98 -7.49 -9.19
CA HIS A 73 -9.80 -6.36 -9.64
C HIS A 73 -11.11 -6.24 -8.87
N PHE A 74 -11.55 -7.29 -8.17
CA PHE A 74 -12.82 -7.32 -7.45
C PHE A 74 -12.70 -6.93 -5.97
N ALA A 75 -11.47 -6.71 -5.49
CA ALA A 75 -11.19 -6.45 -4.08
C ALA A 75 -11.85 -5.18 -3.51
N TYR A 76 -12.43 -4.32 -4.36
CA TYR A 76 -12.95 -3.01 -3.96
C TYR A 76 -14.38 -2.71 -4.46
N GLU A 77 -15.14 -3.72 -4.90
CA GLU A 77 -16.50 -3.49 -5.43
C GLU A 77 -17.50 -2.91 -4.41
N GLU A 78 -17.21 -3.06 -3.11
CA GLU A 78 -18.06 -2.54 -2.04
C GLU A 78 -17.75 -1.08 -1.66
N TYR A 79 -16.76 -0.45 -2.31
CA TYR A 79 -16.31 0.90 -2.01
C TYR A 79 -16.52 1.83 -3.20
N THR A 80 -16.69 3.11 -2.90
CA THR A 80 -16.66 4.15 -3.93
C THR A 80 -15.25 4.26 -4.53
N VAL A 81 -15.14 4.86 -5.71
CA VAL A 81 -13.82 5.10 -6.32
C VAL A 81 -13.00 6.03 -5.44
N LEU A 82 -13.63 7.03 -4.82
CA LEU A 82 -12.95 7.93 -3.86
C LEU A 82 -12.31 7.15 -2.71
N ASP A 83 -13.10 6.32 -2.02
CA ASP A 83 -12.62 5.50 -0.89
C ASP A 83 -11.49 4.57 -1.37
N THR A 84 -11.66 3.93 -2.54
CA THR A 84 -10.66 3.04 -3.13
C THR A 84 -9.34 3.75 -3.45
N VAL A 85 -9.39 4.98 -3.98
CA VAL A 85 -8.18 5.77 -4.28
C VAL A 85 -7.47 6.17 -2.99
N ILE A 86 -8.21 6.64 -1.98
CA ILE A 86 -7.65 7.03 -0.69
C ILE A 86 -7.05 5.81 0.04
N MET A 87 -7.65 4.62 -0.08
CA MET A 87 -7.11 3.36 0.45
C MET A 87 -5.72 2.99 -0.10
N GLY A 88 -5.27 3.61 -1.20
CA GLY A 88 -3.86 3.55 -1.62
C GLY A 88 -2.88 3.98 -0.51
N ASN A 89 -3.36 4.81 0.42
CA ASN A 89 -2.77 5.06 1.73
C ASN A 89 -3.69 4.49 2.82
N LYS A 90 -3.59 3.19 3.10
CA LYS A 90 -4.44 2.49 4.08
C LYS A 90 -4.51 3.20 5.43
N ARG A 91 -3.37 3.69 5.96
CA ARG A 91 -3.35 4.36 7.26
C ARG A 91 -4.20 5.65 7.26
N LEU A 92 -4.13 6.43 6.19
CA LEU A 92 -4.94 7.63 6.02
C LEU A 92 -6.44 7.28 5.99
N TYR A 93 -6.83 6.27 5.22
CA TYR A 93 -8.20 5.80 5.16
C TYR A 93 -8.71 5.28 6.53
N ASP A 94 -7.89 4.48 7.22
CA ASP A 94 -8.23 3.95 8.55
C ASP A 94 -8.45 5.10 9.55
N ILE A 95 -7.61 6.15 9.52
CA ILE A 95 -7.77 7.35 10.36
C ILE A 95 -9.09 8.08 10.05
N MET A 96 -9.47 8.21 8.77
CA MET A 96 -10.75 8.83 8.39
C MET A 96 -11.93 8.11 9.03
N LYS A 97 -11.99 6.77 8.88
CA LYS A 97 -13.08 5.97 9.45
C LYS A 97 -13.05 5.96 10.98
N GLU A 98 -11.87 5.95 11.60
CA GLU A 98 -11.73 6.01 13.07
C GLU A 98 -12.22 7.36 13.60
N LYS A 99 -11.86 8.47 12.96
CA LYS A 99 -12.35 9.82 13.32
C LYS A 99 -13.86 9.93 13.16
N ASP A 100 -14.42 9.50 12.04
CA ASP A 100 -15.87 9.53 11.80
C ASP A 100 -16.62 8.73 12.87
N ALA A 101 -16.12 7.55 13.23
CA ALA A 101 -16.69 6.72 14.27
C ALA A 101 -16.59 7.37 15.67
N LEU A 102 -15.45 8.01 15.99
CA LEU A 102 -15.27 8.73 17.26
C LEU A 102 -16.24 9.90 17.40
N TYR A 103 -16.37 10.73 16.36
CA TYR A 103 -17.28 11.88 16.38
C TYR A 103 -18.76 11.50 16.36
N ALA A 104 -19.09 10.30 15.90
CA ALA A 104 -20.46 9.78 15.91
C ALA A 104 -20.91 9.20 17.27
N LYS A 105 -20.01 9.03 18.25
CA LYS A 105 -20.36 8.52 19.58
C LYS A 105 -21.29 9.48 20.32
N GLU A 106 -22.42 8.98 20.83
CA GLU A 106 -23.33 9.77 21.66
C GLU A 106 -22.74 10.06 23.05
N ASP A 107 -21.91 9.15 23.57
CA ASP A 107 -21.25 9.20 24.87
C ASP A 107 -19.77 9.60 24.76
N PHE A 108 -19.47 10.65 23.99
CA PHE A 108 -18.11 11.12 23.76
C PHE A 108 -17.38 11.46 25.08
N THR A 109 -16.29 10.74 25.36
CA THR A 109 -15.51 10.89 26.59
C THR A 109 -14.27 11.77 26.41
N ASP A 110 -13.63 12.17 27.52
CA ASP A 110 -12.34 12.87 27.48
C ASP A 110 -11.23 12.01 26.81
N GLU A 111 -11.26 10.69 26.98
CA GLU A 111 -10.32 9.76 26.32
C GLU A 111 -10.53 9.75 24.80
N ASP A 112 -11.79 9.79 24.33
CA ASP A 112 -12.10 9.91 22.91
C ASP A 112 -11.60 11.26 22.34
N GLY A 113 -11.69 12.33 23.13
CA GLY A 113 -11.13 13.64 22.79
C GLY A 113 -9.61 13.62 22.59
N ILE A 114 -8.89 12.95 23.48
CA ILE A 114 -7.44 12.77 23.36
C ILE A 114 -7.12 11.96 22.08
N ARG A 115 -7.81 10.84 21.86
CA ARG A 115 -7.60 10.00 20.69
C ARG A 115 -7.89 10.75 19.38
N ALA A 116 -8.99 11.49 19.32
CA ALA A 116 -9.33 12.33 18.18
C ALA A 116 -8.24 13.36 17.90
N SER A 117 -7.69 14.01 18.93
CA SER A 117 -6.58 14.96 18.76
C SER A 117 -5.31 14.31 18.20
N GLU A 118 -4.96 13.10 18.62
CA GLU A 118 -3.81 12.37 18.06
C GLU A 118 -4.02 12.05 16.58
N LEU A 119 -5.21 11.54 16.25
CA LEU A 119 -5.60 11.20 14.89
C LEU A 119 -5.63 12.44 13.98
N GLU A 120 -6.06 13.59 14.48
CA GLU A 120 -6.02 14.86 13.73
C GLU A 120 -4.59 15.27 13.36
N GLY A 121 -3.64 15.10 14.29
CA GLY A 121 -2.23 15.35 14.03
C GLY A 121 -1.69 14.45 12.91
N GLU A 122 -1.90 13.14 13.03
CA GLU A 122 -1.44 12.18 12.01
C GLU A 122 -2.15 12.38 10.66
N PHE A 123 -3.45 12.70 10.68
CA PHE A 123 -4.22 13.01 9.48
C PHE A 123 -3.63 14.20 8.73
N ALA A 124 -3.25 15.26 9.45
CA ALA A 124 -2.58 16.41 8.86
C ALA A 124 -1.20 16.06 8.29
N GLU A 125 -0.40 15.26 9.01
CA GLU A 125 0.92 14.80 8.53
C GLU A 125 0.82 13.95 7.25
N LEU A 126 -0.24 13.16 7.12
CA LEU A 126 -0.50 12.34 5.94
C LEU A 126 -1.20 13.10 4.79
N ASN A 127 -1.28 14.43 4.87
CA ASN A 127 -1.94 15.30 3.89
C ASN A 127 -3.44 14.98 3.72
N GLY A 128 -4.10 14.55 4.80
CA GLY A 128 -5.47 14.08 4.75
C GLY A 128 -6.50 15.12 4.31
N TRP A 129 -6.26 16.41 4.60
CA TRP A 129 -7.13 17.51 4.18
C TRP A 129 -7.20 17.70 2.66
N GLU A 130 -6.17 17.25 1.95
CA GLU A 130 -6.11 17.31 0.49
C GLU A 130 -6.47 15.96 -0.15
N ALA A 131 -6.79 14.92 0.63
CA ALA A 131 -6.93 13.56 0.11
C ALA A 131 -7.97 13.44 -1.01
N GLU A 132 -9.13 14.08 -0.86
CA GLU A 132 -10.20 14.08 -1.87
C GLU A 132 -9.81 14.88 -3.11
N SER A 133 -9.21 16.06 -2.92
CA SER A 133 -8.67 16.92 -3.99
C SER A 133 -7.59 16.18 -4.80
N ASP A 134 -6.69 15.46 -4.13
CA ASP A 134 -5.66 14.67 -4.76
C ASP A 134 -6.23 13.42 -5.45
N ALA A 135 -7.25 12.78 -4.87
CA ALA A 135 -7.95 11.67 -5.51
C ALA A 135 -8.63 12.12 -6.83
N SER A 136 -9.31 13.27 -6.82
CA SER A 136 -9.87 13.89 -8.02
C SER A 136 -8.80 14.17 -9.08
N LYS A 137 -7.69 14.83 -8.70
CA LYS A 137 -6.57 15.09 -9.63
C LYS A 137 -6.00 13.82 -10.23
N LEU A 138 -5.89 12.74 -9.45
CA LEU A 138 -5.36 11.45 -9.91
C LEU A 138 -6.27 10.84 -10.98
N ILE A 139 -7.58 10.78 -10.76
CA ILE A 139 -8.50 10.19 -11.74
C ILE A 139 -8.62 11.05 -13.01
N GLN A 140 -8.56 12.38 -12.87
CA GLN A 140 -8.53 13.29 -14.02
C GLN A 140 -7.26 13.12 -14.83
N GLY A 141 -6.13 12.86 -14.17
CA GLY A 141 -4.86 12.50 -14.83
C GLY A 141 -4.94 11.20 -15.63
N LEU A 142 -5.89 10.31 -15.30
CA LEU A 142 -6.21 9.09 -16.04
C LEU A 142 -7.28 9.31 -17.12
N GLY A 143 -7.83 10.52 -17.24
CA GLY A 143 -8.89 10.87 -18.19
C GLY A 143 -10.31 10.54 -17.74
N LEU A 144 -10.52 10.34 -16.43
CA LEU A 144 -11.84 10.11 -15.83
C LEU A 144 -12.41 11.42 -15.27
N THR A 145 -13.74 11.56 -15.25
CA THR A 145 -14.44 12.71 -14.66
C THR A 145 -14.72 12.48 -13.17
N ASP A 146 -14.93 13.56 -12.41
CA ASP A 146 -15.20 13.49 -10.97
C ASP A 146 -16.49 12.74 -10.62
N ASP A 147 -17.42 12.63 -11.56
CA ASP A 147 -18.67 11.85 -11.38
C ASP A 147 -18.40 10.37 -11.08
N TYR A 148 -17.22 9.85 -11.40
CA TYR A 148 -16.84 8.47 -11.07
C TYR A 148 -16.44 8.29 -9.60
N LEU A 149 -16.20 9.37 -8.84
CA LEU A 149 -15.72 9.26 -7.46
C LEU A 149 -16.74 8.65 -6.49
N TYR A 150 -18.05 8.80 -6.77
CA TYR A 150 -19.14 8.52 -5.82
C TYR A 150 -20.10 7.42 -6.30
#